data_AF-A0A529NCX9-F1
#
_entry.id   AF-A0A529NCX9-F1
#
_cell.length_a   1.000
_cell.length_b   1.000
_cell.length_c   1.000
_cell.angle_alpha   90.00
_cell.angle_beta   90.00
_cell.angle_gamma   90.00
#
_symmetry.space_group_name_H-M   'P 1'
#
loop_
_entity.id
_entity.type
_entity.pdbx_description
1 polymer ?
#
loop_
_entity_poly.entity_id
_entity_poly.type
_entity_poly.pdbx_seq_one_letter_code
_entity_poly.pdbx_strand_id
1 'polypeptide(L)' 'MDSNEHGWWRGKKAALVVAHPGHELRVHHWMETAKPLVLVLTDGSGHLGVGRLDRTAEVLAGAGARP' A
#
# COMPACT_ATOMS: atom_id res chain seq x y z
N MET A 1 4.41 -17.30 31.19
CA MET A 1 3.56 -17.29 29.98
C MET A 1 3.21 -15.84 29.76
N ASP A 2 4.13 -15.09 29.16
CA ASP A 2 3.94 -13.67 28.90
C ASP A 2 3.76 -13.50 27.41
N SER A 3 2.53 -13.14 27.05
CA SER A 3 2.02 -12.94 25.71
C SER A 3 2.79 -11.80 25.03
N ASN A 4 3.71 -12.17 24.13
CA ASN A 4 4.50 -11.28 23.30
C ASN A 4 3.64 -10.60 22.22
N GLU A 5 2.66 -9.79 22.61
CA GLU A 5 1.70 -9.16 21.69
C GLU A 5 2.08 -7.73 21.28
N HIS A 6 3.24 -7.21 21.73
CA HIS A 6 3.58 -5.79 21.59
C HIS A 6 4.70 -5.50 20.56
N GLY A 7 5.24 -6.54 19.89
CA GLY A 7 6.45 -6.43 19.05
C GLY A 7 6.24 -5.93 17.61
N TRP A 8 5.05 -6.11 17.01
CA TRP A 8 4.82 -5.75 15.60
C TRP A 8 4.72 -4.23 15.36
N TRP A 9 4.53 -3.43 16.42
CA TRP A 9 4.20 -2.00 16.30
C TRP A 9 5.40 -1.04 16.35
N ARG A 10 6.64 -1.53 16.35
CA ARG A 10 7.88 -0.71 16.37
C ARG A 10 8.24 -0.05 15.02
N GLY A 11 7.26 0.25 14.17
CA GLY A 11 7.44 0.99 12.90
C GLY A 11 6.59 2.27 12.87
N LYS A 12 6.95 3.26 12.04
CA LYS A 12 6.09 4.44 11.82
C LYS A 12 4.71 3.96 11.33
N LYS A 13 3.66 4.20 12.11
CA LYS A 13 2.29 3.82 11.75
C LYS A 13 1.80 4.79 10.66
N ALA A 14 1.82 4.34 9.41
CA ALA A 14 1.33 5.09 8.27
C ALA A 14 0.38 4.20 7.44
N ALA A 15 -0.68 4.82 6.93
CA ALA A 15 -1.59 4.21 5.99
C ALA A 15 -1.82 5.17 4.81
N LEU A 16 -1.92 4.59 3.61
CA LEU A 16 -2.29 5.27 2.38
C LEU A 16 -3.61 4.67 1.90
N VAL A 17 -4.64 5.50 1.75
CA VAL A 17 -5.93 5.06 1.21
C VAL A 17 -6.13 5.77 -0.12
N VAL A 18 -6.31 5.01 -1.19
CA VAL A 18 -6.44 5.55 -2.55
C VAL A 18 -7.64 4.96 -3.27
N ALA A 19 -8.30 5.77 -4.09
CA ALA A 19 -9.51 5.33 -4.79
C ALA A 19 -9.27 4.19 -5.81
N HIS A 20 -8.15 4.25 -6.53
CA HIS A 20 -7.82 3.29 -7.59
C HIS A 20 -6.31 3.28 -7.86
N PRO A 21 -5.78 2.25 -8.56
CA PRO A 21 -4.39 2.17 -8.97
C PRO A 21 -3.88 3.44 -9.67
N GLY A 22 -2.61 3.75 -9.43
CA GLY A 22 -1.88 4.91 -9.96
C GLY A 22 -1.84 6.12 -9.02
N HIS A 23 -2.72 6.24 -8.04
CA HIS A 23 -2.68 7.34 -7.07
C HIS A 23 -1.48 7.25 -6.12
N GLU A 24 -1.03 6.04 -5.81
CA GLU A 24 0.16 5.76 -5.02
C GLU A 24 1.43 6.37 -5.62
N LEU A 25 1.49 6.52 -6.94
CA LEU A 25 2.66 7.08 -7.63
C LEU A 25 2.91 8.56 -7.28
N ARG A 26 1.88 9.31 -6.90
CA ARG A 26 2.01 10.72 -6.49
C ARG A 26 2.80 10.90 -5.19
N VAL A 27 2.91 9.82 -4.41
CA VAL A 27 3.58 9.81 -3.10
C VAL A 27 4.64 8.72 -3.03
N HIS A 28 5.22 8.32 -4.18
CA HIS A 28 6.15 7.19 -4.27
C HIS A 28 7.32 7.29 -3.28
N HIS A 29 8.02 8.43 -3.26
CA HIS A 29 9.13 8.61 -2.32
C HIS A 29 8.69 8.62 -0.85
N TRP A 30 7.48 9.11 -0.57
CA TRP A 30 6.93 9.01 0.76
C TRP A 30 6.64 7.55 1.14
N MET A 31 6.13 6.72 0.23
CA MET A 31 5.94 5.28 0.49
C MET A 31 7.27 4.58 0.80
N GLU A 32 8.35 4.89 0.07
CA GLU A 32 9.69 4.33 0.32
C GLU A 32 10.19 4.62 1.74
N THR A 33 9.92 5.83 2.25
CA THR A 33 10.38 6.28 3.56
C THR A 33 9.45 5.86 4.70
N ALA A 34 8.13 5.85 4.47
CA ALA A 34 7.12 5.59 5.48
C ALA A 34 6.73 4.11 5.58
N LYS A 35 6.90 3.34 4.50
CA LYS A 35 6.54 1.92 4.37
C LYS A 35 5.12 1.62 4.88
N PRO A 36 4.10 2.34 4.38
CA PRO A 36 2.74 2.30 4.92
C PRO A 36 2.00 0.99 4.58
N LEU A 37 0.87 0.77 5.27
CA LEU A 37 -0.24 -0.05 4.77
C LEU A 37 -0.95 0.70 3.63
N VAL A 38 -1.28 0.05 2.53
CA VAL A 38 -1.91 0.68 1.36
C VAL A 38 -3.22 0.00 1.01
N LEU A 39 -4.32 0.75 1.16
CA LEU A 39 -5.67 0.30 0.88
C LEU A 39 -6.15 0.92 -0.43
N VAL A 40 -6.47 0.09 -1.41
CA VAL A 40 -6.97 0.52 -2.72
C VAL A 40 -8.46 0.18 -2.82
N LEU A 41 -9.31 1.18 -3.04
CA LEU A 41 -10.77 1.00 -2.95
C LEU A 41 -11.37 0.28 -4.16
N THR A 42 -10.74 0.40 -5.33
CA THR A 42 -11.22 -0.22 -6.58
C THR A 42 -10.03 -0.73 -7.39
N ASP A 43 -10.24 -1.67 -8.30
CA ASP A 43 -9.18 -2.17 -9.18
C ASP A 43 -8.87 -1.22 -10.36
N GLY A 44 -9.63 -0.13 -10.49
CA GLY A 44 -9.50 0.88 -11.53
C GLY A 44 -9.79 0.39 -12.95
N SER A 45 -10.58 -0.69 -13.11
CA SER A 45 -10.93 -1.29 -14.41
C SER A 45 -11.76 -0.37 -15.32
N GLY A 46 -12.67 0.42 -14.74
CA GLY A 46 -13.49 1.38 -15.47
C GLY A 46 -14.19 0.77 -16.69
N HIS A 47 -14.29 1.54 -17.79
CA HIS A 47 -14.91 1.09 -19.04
C HIS A 47 -14.08 0.04 -19.81
N LEU A 48 -12.79 -0.12 -19.49
CA LEU A 48 -11.89 -1.04 -20.17
C LEU A 48 -11.98 -2.47 -19.62
N GLY A 49 -12.59 -2.65 -18.44
CA GLY A 49 -12.80 -3.96 -17.83
C GLY A 49 -11.54 -4.67 -17.33
N VAL A 50 -10.38 -4.00 -17.34
CA VAL A 50 -9.09 -4.57 -16.94
C VAL A 50 -8.55 -3.86 -15.70
N GLY A 51 -8.56 -4.56 -14.57
CA GLY A 51 -7.99 -4.08 -13.30
C GLY A 51 -6.47 -3.96 -13.35
N ARG A 52 -5.90 -3.10 -12.49
CA ARG A 52 -4.47 -2.80 -12.45
C ARG A 52 -3.81 -3.09 -11.10
N LEU A 53 -4.43 -3.92 -10.27
CA LEU A 53 -3.94 -4.24 -8.93
C LEU A 53 -2.56 -4.91 -8.94
N ASP A 54 -2.26 -5.75 -9.94
CA ASP A 54 -0.92 -6.38 -10.08
C ASP A 54 0.19 -5.32 -10.22
N ARG A 55 -0.07 -4.25 -10.99
CA ARG A 55 0.86 -3.14 -11.15
C ARG A 55 1.04 -2.35 -9.86
N THR A 56 -0.04 -2.14 -9.12
CA THR A 56 0.06 -1.54 -7.78
C THR A 56 0.87 -2.44 -6.86
N ALA A 57 0.64 -3.76 -6.84
CA ALA A 57 1.39 -4.69 -6.01
C ALA A 57 2.91 -4.66 -6.31
N GLU A 58 3.30 -4.60 -7.58
CA GLU A 58 4.70 -4.43 -8.01
C GLU A 58 5.32 -3.14 -7.44
N VAL A 59 4.61 -2.00 -7.55
CA VAL A 59 5.04 -0.70 -7.01
C VAL A 59 5.18 -0.74 -5.49
N LEU A 60 4.19 -1.31 -4.79
CA LEU A 60 4.20 -1.41 -3.33
C LEU A 60 5.37 -2.27 -2.83
N ALA A 61 5.61 -3.40 -3.49
CA ALA A 61 6.75 -4.27 -3.18
C ALA A 61 8.08 -3.54 -3.37
N GLY A 62 8.23 -2.78 -4.47
CA GLY A 62 9.42 -1.96 -4.73
C GLY A 62 9.66 -0.87 -3.68
N ALA A 63 8.59 -0.24 -3.18
CA ALA A 63 8.66 0.77 -2.13
C ALA A 63 8.78 0.20 -0.71
N GLY A 64 8.70 -1.12 -0.53
CA GLY A 64 8.64 -1.76 0.80
C GLY A 64 7.36 -1.44 1.59
N ALA A 65 6.31 -1.03 0.89
CA ALA A 65 4.96 -0.85 1.42
C ALA A 65 4.20 -2.19 1.39
N ARG A 66 3.03 -2.24 2.04
CA ARG A 66 2.21 -3.46 2.13
C ARG A 66 0.78 -3.17 1.69
N PRO A 67 0.15 -4.03 0.87
CA PRO A 67 -1.28 -3.97 0.61
C PRO A 67 -2.10 -4.32 1.87
#